data_AF-A0A0C9U446-F1
#
_entry.id   AF-A0A0C9U446-F1
#
_cell.length_a   1.000
_cell.length_b   1.000
_cell.length_c   1.000
_cell.angle_alpha   90.00
_cell.angle_beta   90.00
_cell.angle_gamma   90.00
#
_symmetry.space_group_name_H-M   'P 1'
#
loop_
_entity.id
_entity.type
_entity.pdbx_description
1 polymer ?
#
loop_
_entity_poly.entity_id
_entity_poly.type
_entity_poly.pdbx_seq_one_letter_code
_entity_poly.pdbx_strand_id
1 'polypeptide(L)'
;MFITISGAAAHIFATFKTAIKLFHKKCDASQYRPKPVEFPGRHAVLARIRAEEDAINNIGGRAKEARRSARLTGSVVDRQNLRIKIALHNSPTATQKINIDEARRKVRKSLDTWFESLPDFLPADAIQEAPRSDSAPEKEVLRLPSDFPLEARTRLGLQNLAKTEYQLRIGQAHDALQKLRGALGLKSFLIRRKYRAASGQGVLLRSEAEINRVGKHVEKWKVVYRRAWQALNALRQDMEAAGMDVPWRQLRQLKDEDCVMLSAWMEEHRFWREQGDHAEARAAEQGQGRKELPWFWKIQFEESQEVADDLGINDAVTTWAIDVIRIEWLHAKVSAERFDEEVRLLRAESERVGKTFRYFEAIWREHGNRYDREGDRFMRGGYARACKREAVFARLALHAEYTHKQLLTWG
;
A
#
# COMPACT_ATOMS: atom_id res chain seq x y z
N MET A 1 11.78 -48.44 3.54
CA MET A 1 12.71 -47.34 3.87
C MET A 1 13.35 -46.65 2.66
N PHE A 2 13.49 -47.29 1.48
CA PHE A 2 14.10 -46.66 0.29
C PHE A 2 13.09 -46.04 -0.70
N ILE A 3 11.84 -46.54 -0.77
CA ILE A 3 10.75 -45.92 -1.56
C ILE A 3 10.36 -44.54 -1.01
N THR A 4 10.53 -44.34 0.30
CA THR A 4 10.26 -43.08 1.00
C THR A 4 11.26 -41.97 0.67
N ILE A 5 12.50 -42.30 0.27
CA ILE A 5 13.55 -41.29 -0.03
C ILE A 5 13.35 -40.69 -1.43
N SER A 6 12.92 -41.51 -2.41
CA SER A 6 12.60 -41.03 -3.77
C SER A 6 11.34 -40.17 -3.79
N GLY A 7 10.31 -40.55 -3.04
CA GLY A 7 9.10 -39.72 -2.86
C GLY A 7 9.38 -38.42 -2.12
N ALA A 8 10.23 -38.45 -1.08
CA ALA A 8 10.65 -37.26 -0.35
C ALA A 8 11.45 -36.30 -1.23
N ALA A 9 12.40 -36.80 -2.03
CA ALA A 9 13.16 -35.96 -2.95
C ALA A 9 12.25 -35.29 -4.00
N ALA A 10 11.36 -36.05 -4.66
CA ALA A 10 10.42 -35.49 -5.62
C ALA A 10 9.47 -34.44 -5.01
N HIS A 11 9.01 -34.67 -3.78
CA HIS A 11 8.19 -33.71 -3.03
C HIS A 11 9.00 -32.46 -2.65
N ILE A 12 10.24 -32.61 -2.16
CA ILE A 12 11.16 -31.50 -1.84
C ILE A 12 11.43 -30.63 -3.07
N PHE A 13 11.64 -31.24 -4.24
CA PHE A 13 11.89 -30.52 -5.48
C PHE A 13 10.65 -29.82 -6.04
N ALA A 14 9.45 -30.43 -5.93
CA ALA A 14 8.20 -29.77 -6.27
C ALA A 14 7.93 -28.56 -5.34
N THR A 15 8.17 -28.70 -4.04
CA THR A 15 8.07 -27.59 -3.09
C THR A 15 9.09 -26.49 -3.35
N PHE A 16 10.29 -26.84 -3.79
CA PHE A 16 11.34 -25.89 -4.14
C PHE A 16 11.03 -25.13 -5.43
N LYS A 17 10.42 -25.80 -6.42
CA LYS A 17 9.93 -25.19 -7.67
C LYS A 17 8.87 -24.11 -7.42
N THR A 18 7.94 -24.38 -6.51
CA THR A 18 6.95 -23.39 -6.07
C THR A 18 7.62 -22.23 -5.32
N ALA A 19 8.59 -22.53 -4.46
CA ALA A 19 9.33 -21.53 -3.69
C ALA A 19 10.12 -20.54 -4.58
N ILE A 20 10.84 -21.01 -5.61
CA ILE A 20 11.59 -20.14 -6.56
C ILE A 20 10.68 -19.17 -7.32
N LYS A 21 9.52 -19.64 -7.80
CA LYS A 21 8.57 -18.80 -8.53
C LYS A 21 7.98 -17.70 -7.65
N LEU A 22 7.66 -18.04 -6.40
CA LEU A 22 7.16 -17.08 -5.43
C LEU A 22 8.24 -16.13 -4.94
N PHE A 23 9.48 -16.60 -4.90
CA PHE A 23 10.64 -15.80 -4.55
C PHE A 23 10.88 -14.66 -5.54
N HIS A 24 10.87 -14.94 -6.84
CA HIS A 24 11.01 -13.89 -7.86
C HIS A 24 9.91 -12.82 -7.76
N LYS A 25 8.71 -13.20 -7.28
CA LYS A 25 7.61 -12.27 -7.00
C LYS A 25 7.84 -11.45 -5.71
N LYS A 26 8.55 -12.02 -4.72
CA LYS A 26 8.91 -11.38 -3.42
C LYS A 26 10.14 -10.48 -3.50
N CYS A 27 11.12 -10.79 -4.37
CA CYS A 27 12.37 -10.03 -4.53
C CYS A 27 12.18 -8.58 -4.95
N ASP A 28 11.01 -8.22 -5.46
CA ASP A 28 10.66 -6.83 -5.67
C ASP A 28 10.31 -6.19 -4.32
N ALA A 29 11.34 -5.97 -3.49
CA ALA A 29 11.27 -5.20 -2.24
C ALA A 29 10.81 -3.74 -2.48
N SER A 30 10.48 -3.39 -3.72
CA SER A 30 9.77 -2.19 -4.16
C SER A 30 8.49 -1.93 -3.34
N GLN A 31 7.85 -2.95 -2.77
CA GLN A 31 6.66 -2.75 -1.95
C GLN A 31 6.91 -1.99 -0.64
N TYR A 32 8.12 -2.08 -0.07
CA TYR A 32 8.47 -1.43 1.19
C TYR A 32 9.32 -0.18 1.00
N ARG A 33 9.83 0.05 -0.21
CA ARG A 33 10.59 1.24 -0.54
C ARG A 33 9.61 2.37 -0.83
N PRO A 34 9.54 3.42 0.02
CA PRO A 34 8.77 4.59 -0.32
C PRO A 34 9.33 5.18 -1.60
N LYS A 35 8.46 5.48 -2.58
CA LYS A 35 8.93 6.15 -3.80
C LYS A 35 9.20 7.61 -3.44
N PRO A 36 10.41 8.14 -3.69
CA PRO A 36 10.74 9.53 -3.41
C PRO A 36 9.96 10.39 -4.38
N VAL A 37 9.03 11.14 -3.83
CA VAL A 37 8.06 11.90 -4.59
C VAL A 37 7.88 13.20 -3.84
N GLU A 38 8.64 14.19 -4.27
CA GLU A 38 8.56 15.54 -3.76
C GLU A 38 7.33 16.21 -4.35
N PHE A 39 6.17 16.09 -3.69
CA PHE A 39 5.05 16.96 -4.02
C PHE A 39 4.57 17.74 -2.79
N PRO A 40 4.47 19.06 -2.95
CA PRO A 40 4.09 19.94 -1.86
C PRO A 40 2.67 19.60 -1.36
N GLY A 41 2.50 19.60 -0.03
CA GLY A 41 1.17 19.61 0.58
C GLY A 41 0.35 20.81 0.12
N ARG A 42 -0.96 20.84 0.40
CA ARG A 42 -1.83 21.95 -0.06
C ARG A 42 -1.30 23.33 0.32
N HIS A 43 -0.71 23.45 1.51
CA HIS A 43 -0.13 24.71 1.98
C HIS A 43 1.02 25.17 1.08
N ALA A 44 1.94 24.27 0.73
CA ALA A 44 3.06 24.58 -0.13
C ALA A 44 2.62 24.83 -1.59
N VAL A 45 1.56 24.15 -2.08
CA VAL A 45 0.91 24.50 -3.36
C VAL A 45 0.36 25.92 -3.31
N LEU A 46 -0.38 26.28 -2.25
CA LEU A 46 -0.89 27.64 -2.07
C LEU A 46 0.22 28.68 -1.95
N ALA A 47 1.33 28.35 -1.28
CA ALA A 47 2.49 29.24 -1.17
C ALA A 47 3.16 29.46 -2.52
N ARG A 48 3.31 28.41 -3.35
CA ARG A 48 3.82 28.53 -4.72
C ARG A 48 2.91 29.39 -5.58
N ILE A 49 1.61 29.13 -5.54
CA ILE A 49 0.62 29.92 -6.27
C ILE A 49 0.70 31.41 -5.85
N ARG A 50 0.78 31.70 -4.55
CA ARG A 50 0.95 33.07 -4.04
C ARG A 50 2.25 33.72 -4.52
N ALA A 51 3.36 32.99 -4.50
CA ALA A 51 4.65 33.51 -4.94
C ALA A 51 4.66 33.84 -6.46
N GLU A 52 4.04 32.98 -7.28
CA GLU A 52 3.83 33.24 -8.71
C GLU A 52 2.91 34.46 -8.92
N GLU A 53 1.84 34.56 -8.14
CA GLU A 53 0.91 35.69 -8.16
C GLU A 53 1.61 37.02 -7.77
N ASP A 54 2.46 37.03 -6.75
CA ASP A 54 3.22 38.20 -6.30
C ASP A 54 4.30 38.62 -7.30
N ALA A 55 4.94 37.67 -7.99
CA ALA A 55 5.89 37.94 -9.07
C ALA A 55 5.21 38.62 -10.27
N ILE A 56 3.99 38.21 -10.62
CA ILE A 56 3.18 38.82 -11.68
C ILE A 56 2.69 40.22 -11.27
N ASN A 57 2.37 40.44 -9.99
CA ASN A 57 1.93 41.73 -9.49
C ASN A 57 3.01 42.82 -9.56
N ASN A 58 4.28 42.45 -9.37
CA ASN A 58 5.42 43.37 -9.48
C ASN A 58 5.72 43.85 -10.90
N ILE A 59 5.13 43.23 -11.93
CA ILE A 59 5.29 43.63 -13.35
C ILE A 59 4.16 44.59 -13.79
N GLY A 60 3.26 44.97 -12.88
CA GLY A 60 2.22 45.96 -13.11
C GLY A 60 1.01 45.40 -13.83
N GLY A 61 -0.02 45.00 -13.06
CA GLY A 61 -1.39 44.96 -13.59
C GLY A 61 -2.32 43.80 -13.19
N ARG A 62 -1.95 42.83 -12.34
CA ARG A 62 -2.80 41.64 -12.09
C ARG A 62 -3.07 41.26 -10.63
N ALA A 63 -3.20 42.27 -9.75
CA ALA A 63 -3.56 42.07 -8.33
C ALA A 63 -4.88 41.31 -8.07
N LYS A 64 -5.75 41.16 -9.08
CA LYS A 64 -7.00 40.40 -8.98
C LYS A 64 -6.79 38.88 -9.01
N GLU A 65 -5.71 38.35 -9.59
CA GLU A 65 -5.43 36.90 -9.67
C GLU A 65 -4.96 36.30 -8.34
N ALA A 66 -4.24 37.08 -7.53
CA ALA A 66 -3.71 36.68 -6.21
C ALA A 66 -4.77 36.36 -5.15
N ARG A 67 -5.92 37.03 -5.23
CA ARG A 67 -7.04 36.84 -4.28
C ARG A 67 -7.89 35.62 -4.63
N ARG A 68 -7.70 35.00 -5.81
CA ARG A 68 -8.55 33.94 -6.39
C ARG A 68 -8.30 32.56 -5.78
N SER A 69 -7.03 32.22 -5.53
CA SER A 69 -6.60 30.88 -5.08
C SER A 69 -6.93 30.60 -3.59
N ALA A 70 -6.74 31.59 -2.70
CA ALA A 70 -6.97 31.42 -1.27
C ALA A 70 -8.45 31.20 -0.90
N ARG A 71 -9.39 31.87 -1.59
CA ARG A 71 -10.84 31.76 -1.31
C ARG A 71 -11.47 30.46 -1.80
N LEU A 72 -10.87 29.84 -2.83
CA LEU A 72 -11.35 28.58 -3.42
C LEU A 72 -11.41 27.42 -2.41
N THR A 73 -10.70 27.53 -1.29
CA THR A 73 -10.35 26.34 -0.49
C THR A 73 -10.97 26.29 0.91
N GLY A 74 -11.51 27.40 1.43
CA GLY A 74 -12.15 27.47 2.76
C GLY A 74 -13.56 26.88 2.77
N SER A 75 -14.41 27.32 1.84
CA SER A 75 -15.82 26.89 1.72
C SER A 75 -15.96 25.38 1.45
N VAL A 76 -15.03 24.82 0.66
CA VAL A 76 -14.94 23.38 0.35
C VAL A 76 -14.75 22.55 1.63
N VAL A 77 -13.88 23.01 2.54
CA VAL A 77 -13.52 22.29 3.77
C VAL A 77 -14.64 22.34 4.78
N ASP A 78 -15.23 23.52 5.01
CA ASP A 78 -16.33 23.71 5.96
C ASP A 78 -17.58 22.90 5.57
N ARG A 79 -17.93 22.89 4.27
CA ARG A 79 -19.01 22.06 3.75
C ARG A 79 -18.73 20.56 3.92
N GLN A 80 -17.47 20.14 3.75
CA GLN A 80 -17.08 18.75 3.99
C GLN A 80 -17.30 18.36 5.44
N ASN A 81 -16.85 19.21 6.37
CA ASN A 81 -16.98 18.99 7.80
C ASN A 81 -18.44 18.86 8.21
N LEU A 82 -19.34 19.68 7.63
CA LEU A 82 -20.78 19.58 7.84
C LEU A 82 -21.37 18.26 7.36
N ARG A 83 -21.03 17.81 6.14
CA ARG A 83 -21.53 16.52 5.60
C ARG A 83 -21.12 15.35 6.47
N ILE A 84 -19.87 15.35 6.93
CA ILE A 84 -19.38 14.34 7.86
C ILE A 84 -20.15 14.44 9.18
N LYS A 85 -20.32 15.64 9.73
CA LYS A 85 -21.08 15.86 10.97
C LYS A 85 -22.50 15.30 10.86
N ILE A 86 -23.19 15.51 9.75
CA ILE A 86 -24.53 14.95 9.49
C ILE A 86 -24.46 13.42 9.42
N ALA A 87 -23.54 12.85 8.64
CA ALA A 87 -23.40 11.40 8.49
C ALA A 87 -23.01 10.68 9.79
N LEU A 88 -22.35 11.38 10.72
CA LEU A 88 -21.99 10.83 12.03
C LEU A 88 -23.16 10.74 13.01
N HIS A 89 -24.28 11.39 12.71
CA HIS A 89 -25.46 11.48 13.57
C HIS A 89 -26.70 10.98 12.81
N ASN A 90 -26.82 9.66 12.63
CA ASN A 90 -27.99 9.03 11.99
C ASN A 90 -29.29 9.21 12.80
N SER A 91 -29.18 9.37 14.13
CA SER A 91 -30.30 9.69 15.03
C SER A 91 -29.87 10.76 16.05
N PRO A 92 -29.86 12.05 15.66
CA PRO A 92 -29.31 13.11 16.50
C PRO A 92 -30.22 13.43 17.69
N THR A 93 -29.64 13.55 18.88
CA THR A 93 -30.31 14.15 20.05
C THR A 93 -30.67 15.61 19.79
N ALA A 94 -31.63 16.17 20.55
CA ALA A 94 -32.09 17.55 20.38
C ALA A 94 -30.93 18.57 20.35
N THR A 95 -29.97 18.44 21.28
CA THR A 95 -28.75 19.27 21.31
C THR A 95 -27.87 19.08 20.07
N GLN A 96 -27.76 17.85 19.56
CA GLN A 96 -26.99 17.56 18.34
C GLN A 96 -27.66 18.16 17.10
N LYS A 97 -29.00 18.18 17.03
CA LYS A 97 -29.75 18.86 15.96
C LYS A 97 -29.46 20.35 15.94
N ILE A 98 -29.52 21.02 17.09
CA ILE A 98 -29.18 22.45 17.22
C ILE A 98 -27.74 22.71 16.72
N ASN A 99 -26.78 21.88 17.15
CA ASN A 99 -25.38 21.99 16.72
C ASN A 99 -25.18 21.73 15.21
N ILE A 100 -26.02 20.91 14.58
CA ILE A 100 -26.01 20.68 13.12
C ILE A 100 -26.59 21.89 12.41
N ASP A 101 -27.68 22.47 12.90
CA ASP A 101 -28.32 23.64 12.29
C ASP A 101 -27.46 24.90 12.42
N GLU A 102 -26.73 25.08 13.53
CA GLU A 102 -25.68 26.09 13.65
C GLU A 102 -24.56 25.89 12.61
N ALA A 103 -24.11 24.65 12.43
CA ALA A 103 -23.10 24.33 11.44
C ALA A 103 -23.62 24.57 10.01
N ARG A 104 -24.90 24.27 9.72
CA ARG A 104 -25.57 24.61 8.46
C ARG A 104 -25.59 26.11 8.20
N ARG A 105 -25.98 26.91 9.21
CA ARG A 105 -25.98 28.38 9.09
C ARG A 105 -24.58 28.94 8.83
N LYS A 106 -23.56 28.40 9.50
CA LYS A 106 -22.16 28.80 9.25
C LYS A 106 -21.72 28.48 7.82
N VAL A 107 -21.97 27.25 7.36
CA VAL A 107 -21.63 26.84 5.98
C VAL A 107 -22.41 27.67 4.98
N ARG A 108 -23.70 27.97 5.23
CA ARG A 108 -24.49 28.79 4.32
C ARG A 108 -23.90 30.19 4.16
N LYS A 109 -23.55 30.87 5.26
CA LYS A 109 -22.84 32.16 5.19
C LYS A 109 -21.56 32.07 4.37
N SER A 110 -20.76 31.03 4.60
CA SER A 110 -19.53 30.82 3.81
C SER A 110 -19.80 30.55 2.33
N LEU A 111 -20.92 29.90 1.98
CA LEU A 111 -21.34 29.65 0.60
C LEU A 111 -21.86 30.92 -0.05
N ASP A 112 -22.65 31.73 0.66
CA ASP A 112 -23.14 33.01 0.16
C ASP A 112 -21.96 33.94 -0.18
N THR A 113 -20.98 34.09 0.74
CA THR A 113 -19.74 34.84 0.46
C THR A 113 -18.94 34.25 -0.70
N TRP A 114 -18.94 32.93 -0.86
CA TRP A 114 -18.30 32.26 -2.01
C TRP A 114 -19.02 32.60 -3.32
N PHE A 115 -20.35 32.52 -3.35
CA PHE A 115 -21.16 32.82 -4.54
C PHE A 115 -21.09 34.30 -4.93
N GLU A 116 -21.08 35.21 -3.95
CA GLU A 116 -20.84 36.64 -4.18
C GLU A 116 -19.47 36.90 -4.83
N SER A 117 -18.47 36.05 -4.55
CA SER A 117 -17.14 36.18 -5.15
C SER A 117 -16.99 35.50 -6.52
N LEU A 118 -17.96 34.68 -6.97
CA LEU A 118 -17.83 33.98 -8.26
C LEU A 118 -17.65 34.90 -9.48
N PRO A 119 -18.32 36.06 -9.59
CA PRO A 119 -18.12 36.99 -10.70
C PRO A 119 -16.67 37.51 -10.85
N ASP A 120 -15.87 37.44 -9.79
CA ASP A 120 -14.46 37.85 -9.85
C ASP A 120 -13.57 36.81 -10.58
N PHE A 121 -14.07 35.57 -10.72
CA PHE A 121 -13.31 34.41 -11.18
C PHE A 121 -13.92 33.73 -12.40
N LEU A 122 -15.25 33.62 -12.48
CA LEU A 122 -15.95 32.94 -13.57
C LEU A 122 -16.55 33.97 -14.55
N PRO A 123 -16.51 33.68 -15.87
CA PRO A 123 -17.23 34.50 -16.84
C PRO A 123 -18.75 34.42 -16.59
N ALA A 124 -19.47 35.48 -16.96
CA ALA A 124 -20.91 35.58 -16.73
C ALA A 124 -21.69 34.39 -17.31
N ASP A 125 -21.29 33.91 -18.48
CA ASP A 125 -21.87 32.75 -19.16
C ASP A 125 -21.72 31.47 -18.32
N ALA A 126 -20.57 31.29 -17.66
CA ALA A 126 -20.33 30.13 -16.78
C ALA A 126 -21.19 30.19 -15.50
N ILE A 127 -21.51 31.39 -15.00
CA ILE A 127 -22.37 31.56 -13.83
C ILE A 127 -23.83 31.23 -14.18
N GLN A 128 -24.28 31.57 -15.39
CA GLN A 128 -25.61 31.27 -15.89
C GLN A 128 -25.79 29.78 -16.22
N GLU A 129 -24.77 29.16 -16.82
CA GLU A 129 -24.76 27.73 -17.17
C GLU A 129 -24.44 26.81 -15.98
N ALA A 130 -24.11 27.37 -14.82
CA ALA A 130 -23.74 26.59 -13.66
C ALA A 130 -24.87 25.63 -13.21
N PRO A 131 -24.52 24.40 -12.79
CA PRO A 131 -25.51 23.42 -12.34
C PRO A 131 -26.34 23.96 -11.16
N ARG A 132 -27.66 23.81 -11.28
CA ARG A 132 -28.60 24.22 -10.23
C ARG A 132 -28.43 23.34 -8.99
N SER A 133 -28.50 23.96 -7.83
CA SER A 133 -28.25 23.36 -6.52
C SER A 133 -29.54 22.88 -5.85
N ASP A 134 -29.43 21.81 -5.06
CA ASP A 134 -30.42 21.41 -4.05
C ASP A 134 -30.55 22.48 -2.95
N SER A 135 -31.65 22.50 -2.19
CA SER A 135 -31.92 23.56 -1.20
C SER A 135 -31.03 23.53 0.06
N ALA A 136 -30.32 22.42 0.31
CA ALA A 136 -29.51 22.24 1.51
C ALA A 136 -28.02 22.61 1.28
N PRO A 137 -27.38 23.38 2.19
CA PRO A 137 -26.01 23.88 2.00
C PRO A 137 -24.96 22.76 1.88
N GLU A 138 -25.22 21.59 2.47
CA GLU A 138 -24.35 20.42 2.34
C GLU A 138 -24.34 19.77 0.94
N LYS A 139 -25.41 19.93 0.16
CA LYS A 139 -25.59 19.31 -1.16
C LYS A 139 -25.40 20.26 -2.32
N GLU A 140 -25.25 21.55 -2.03
CA GLU A 140 -25.05 22.60 -3.01
C GLU A 140 -23.85 22.31 -3.92
N VAL A 141 -23.80 22.84 -5.14
CA VAL A 141 -22.65 22.62 -6.05
C VAL A 141 -21.75 23.85 -5.98
N LEU A 142 -20.44 23.67 -5.84
CA LEU A 142 -19.52 24.81 -5.64
C LEU A 142 -19.24 25.58 -6.93
N ARG A 143 -19.61 25.00 -8.09
CA ARG A 143 -19.41 25.58 -9.42
C ARG A 143 -17.93 25.77 -9.70
N LEU A 144 -17.13 24.76 -9.33
CA LEU A 144 -15.71 24.71 -9.63
C LEU A 144 -15.50 24.18 -11.05
N PRO A 145 -14.37 24.46 -11.71
CA PRO A 145 -14.06 23.91 -13.03
C PRO A 145 -14.30 22.38 -13.15
N SER A 146 -14.00 21.62 -12.11
CA SER A 146 -14.27 20.17 -12.06
C SER A 146 -15.76 19.77 -12.12
N ASP A 147 -16.67 20.69 -11.80
CA ASP A 147 -18.13 20.48 -11.88
C ASP A 147 -18.68 20.66 -13.32
N PHE A 148 -17.90 21.29 -14.23
CA PHE A 148 -18.30 21.49 -15.63
C PHE A 148 -17.76 20.38 -16.53
N PRO A 149 -18.49 19.95 -17.58
CA PRO A 149 -17.96 19.03 -18.58
C PRO A 149 -16.84 19.70 -19.40
N LEU A 150 -15.98 18.87 -20.00
CA LEU A 150 -14.79 19.32 -20.75
C LEU A 150 -15.13 20.35 -21.85
N GLU A 151 -16.20 20.10 -22.62
CA GLU A 151 -16.63 20.98 -23.70
C GLU A 151 -17.05 22.36 -23.16
N ALA A 152 -17.79 22.39 -22.05
CA ALA A 152 -18.19 23.64 -21.41
C ALA A 152 -16.98 24.38 -20.84
N ARG A 153 -16.03 23.68 -20.20
CA ARG A 153 -14.77 24.30 -19.76
C ARG A 153 -14.02 24.95 -20.92
N THR A 154 -14.04 24.31 -22.08
CA THR A 154 -13.34 24.81 -23.26
C THR A 154 -14.03 26.05 -23.83
N ARG A 155 -15.34 25.97 -24.04
CA ARG A 155 -16.19 27.06 -24.52
C ARG A 155 -16.15 28.29 -23.60
N LEU A 156 -16.15 28.06 -22.29
CA LEU A 156 -16.21 29.10 -21.27
C LEU A 156 -14.82 29.64 -20.86
N GLY A 157 -13.72 29.17 -21.47
CA GLY A 157 -12.39 29.68 -21.16
C GLY A 157 -11.88 29.33 -19.74
N LEU A 158 -12.32 28.22 -19.15
CA LEU A 158 -12.02 27.84 -17.77
C LEU A 158 -10.70 27.05 -17.58
N GLN A 159 -9.86 26.94 -18.61
CA GLN A 159 -8.69 26.05 -18.65
C GLN A 159 -7.62 26.45 -17.63
N ASN A 160 -7.37 27.76 -17.46
CA ASN A 160 -6.41 28.24 -16.47
C ASN A 160 -6.90 27.98 -15.04
N LEU A 161 -8.19 28.21 -14.78
CA LEU A 161 -8.81 27.90 -13.49
C LEU A 161 -8.82 26.40 -13.22
N ALA A 162 -9.05 25.59 -14.25
CA ALA A 162 -8.96 24.14 -14.17
C ALA A 162 -7.55 23.68 -13.77
N LYS A 163 -6.49 24.29 -14.31
CA LYS A 163 -5.10 24.02 -13.90
C LYS A 163 -4.86 24.38 -12.43
N THR A 164 -5.32 25.55 -11.98
CA THR A 164 -5.18 25.97 -10.58
C THR A 164 -5.95 25.05 -9.63
N GLU A 165 -7.22 24.74 -9.94
CA GLU A 165 -8.01 23.80 -9.15
C GLU A 165 -7.28 22.45 -9.08
N TYR A 166 -6.79 21.97 -10.22
CA TYR A 166 -6.13 20.68 -10.31
C TYR A 166 -4.91 20.57 -9.38
N GLN A 167 -4.04 21.59 -9.35
CA GLN A 167 -2.91 21.64 -8.41
C GLN A 167 -3.37 21.64 -6.95
N LEU A 168 -4.42 22.42 -6.63
CA LEU A 168 -5.00 22.45 -5.28
C LEU A 168 -5.59 21.10 -4.87
N ARG A 169 -6.21 20.36 -5.81
CA ARG A 169 -6.75 19.02 -5.57
C ARG A 169 -5.66 17.99 -5.34
N ILE A 170 -4.51 18.10 -6.01
CA ILE A 170 -3.34 17.26 -5.73
C ILE A 170 -2.91 17.47 -4.28
N GLY A 171 -2.65 18.71 -3.87
CA GLY A 171 -2.28 19.02 -2.49
C GLY A 171 -3.32 18.53 -1.48
N GLN A 172 -4.61 18.75 -1.75
CA GLN A 172 -5.70 18.25 -0.91
C GLN A 172 -5.72 16.71 -0.81
N ALA A 173 -5.43 16.01 -1.89
CA ALA A 173 -5.37 14.56 -1.92
C ALA A 173 -4.20 14.03 -1.09
N HIS A 174 -3.01 14.63 -1.21
CA HIS A 174 -1.84 14.27 -0.40
C HIS A 174 -2.07 14.51 1.10
N ASP A 175 -2.56 15.70 1.49
CA ASP A 175 -2.90 15.99 2.88
C ASP A 175 -3.92 14.99 3.45
N ALA A 176 -4.93 14.64 2.66
CA ALA A 176 -5.96 13.68 3.06
C ALA A 176 -5.37 12.28 3.27
N LEU A 177 -4.46 11.83 2.40
CA LEU A 177 -3.77 10.55 2.56
C LEU A 177 -2.84 10.55 3.79
N GLN A 178 -2.10 11.64 4.03
CA GLN A 178 -1.24 11.77 5.21
C GLN A 178 -2.07 11.68 6.50
N LYS A 179 -3.19 12.42 6.56
CA LYS A 179 -4.10 12.40 7.72
C LYS A 179 -4.82 11.06 7.87
N LEU A 180 -5.16 10.39 6.76
CA LEU A 180 -5.69 9.02 6.76
C LEU A 180 -4.67 8.03 7.34
N ARG A 181 -3.40 8.13 6.93
CA ARG A 181 -2.30 7.31 7.43
C ARG A 181 -2.12 7.47 8.93
N GLY A 182 -2.07 8.72 9.42
CA GLY A 182 -1.98 9.02 10.85
C GLY A 182 -3.18 8.46 11.63
N ALA A 183 -4.40 8.62 11.12
CA ALA A 183 -5.60 8.08 11.77
C ALA A 183 -5.61 6.54 11.83
N LEU A 184 -5.17 5.85 10.77
CA LEU A 184 -5.04 4.39 10.76
C LEU A 184 -3.95 3.91 11.73
N GLY A 185 -2.83 4.62 11.79
CA GLY A 185 -1.75 4.37 12.75
C GLY A 185 -2.24 4.51 14.19
N LEU A 186 -2.94 5.60 14.50
CA LEU A 186 -3.46 5.87 15.84
C LEU A 186 -4.51 4.83 16.23
N LYS A 187 -5.42 4.48 15.32
CA LYS A 187 -6.41 3.42 15.55
C LYS A 187 -5.72 2.08 15.86
N SER A 188 -4.68 1.74 15.11
CA SER A 188 -3.87 0.53 15.32
C SER A 188 -3.15 0.51 16.67
N PHE A 189 -2.66 1.67 17.13
CA PHE A 189 -2.08 1.84 18.45
C PHE A 189 -3.12 1.66 19.56
N LEU A 190 -4.28 2.32 19.46
CA LEU A 190 -5.34 2.25 20.47
C LEU A 190 -5.92 0.85 20.62
N ILE A 191 -6.12 0.12 19.52
CA ILE A 191 -6.59 -1.27 19.55
C ILE A 191 -5.61 -2.17 20.31
N ARG A 192 -4.31 -2.08 20.00
CA ARG A 192 -3.28 -2.85 20.73
C ARG A 192 -3.22 -2.46 22.21
N ARG A 193 -3.33 -1.17 22.53
CA ARG A 193 -3.40 -0.68 23.91
C ARG A 193 -4.60 -1.29 24.64
N LYS A 194 -5.78 -1.33 24.00
CA LYS A 194 -6.99 -1.95 24.55
C LYS A 194 -6.78 -3.43 24.87
N TYR A 195 -6.20 -4.22 23.96
CA TYR A 195 -5.93 -5.64 24.20
C TYR A 195 -4.91 -5.87 25.33
N ARG A 196 -3.93 -4.98 25.50
CA ARG A 196 -2.91 -5.09 26.56
C ARG A 196 -3.40 -4.65 27.93
N ALA A 197 -4.23 -3.61 28.00
CA ALA A 197 -4.66 -2.98 29.25
C ALA A 197 -5.95 -3.59 29.84
N ALA A 198 -6.29 -4.84 29.50
CA ALA A 198 -7.56 -5.47 29.82
C ALA A 198 -7.81 -5.57 31.35
N SER A 199 -8.43 -4.54 31.92
CA SER A 199 -8.89 -4.48 33.30
C SER A 199 -10.00 -3.44 33.45
N GLY A 200 -11.20 -3.91 33.82
CA GLY A 200 -12.35 -3.07 34.20
C GLY A 200 -13.27 -2.60 33.05
N GLN A 201 -14.59 -2.76 33.24
CA GLN A 201 -15.63 -2.38 32.27
C GLN A 201 -15.57 -0.90 31.84
N GLY A 202 -15.27 0.01 32.77
CA GLY A 202 -15.17 1.45 32.49
C GLY A 202 -13.95 1.83 31.64
N VAL A 203 -12.86 1.06 31.71
CA VAL A 203 -11.67 1.28 30.85
C VAL A 203 -11.94 0.75 29.45
N LEU A 204 -12.63 -0.41 29.34
CA LEU A 204 -13.06 -0.97 28.06
C LEU A 204 -14.01 -0.02 27.33
N LEU A 205 -15.01 0.55 28.00
CA LEU A 205 -15.95 1.48 27.37
C LEU A 205 -15.26 2.77 26.90
N ARG A 206 -14.34 3.33 27.70
CA ARG A 206 -13.58 4.53 27.32
C ARG A 206 -12.66 4.30 26.13
N SER A 207 -11.91 3.18 26.14
CA SER A 207 -11.04 2.81 25.02
C SER A 207 -11.83 2.54 23.74
N GLU A 208 -13.00 1.90 23.85
CA GLU A 208 -13.91 1.69 22.72
C GLU A 208 -14.44 3.02 22.17
N ALA A 209 -14.82 3.96 23.03
CA ALA A 209 -15.26 5.28 22.61
C ALA A 209 -14.14 6.06 21.87
N GLU A 210 -12.90 5.95 22.34
CA GLU A 210 -11.72 6.56 21.71
C GLU A 210 -11.40 5.94 20.34
N ILE A 211 -11.42 4.61 20.23
CA ILE A 211 -11.25 3.89 18.97
C ILE A 211 -12.33 4.31 17.96
N ASN A 212 -13.57 4.44 18.42
CA ASN A 212 -14.68 4.89 17.58
C ASN A 212 -14.49 6.34 17.11
N ARG A 213 -13.99 7.25 17.94
CA ARG A 213 -13.65 8.62 17.52
C ARG A 213 -12.60 8.63 16.41
N VAL A 214 -11.53 7.85 16.57
CA VAL A 214 -10.49 7.74 15.52
C VAL A 214 -11.05 7.07 14.26
N GLY A 215 -11.94 6.09 14.40
CA GLY A 215 -12.67 5.49 13.28
C GLY A 215 -13.46 6.53 12.46
N LYS A 216 -14.09 7.50 13.13
CA LYS A 216 -14.77 8.62 12.45
C LYS A 216 -13.78 9.52 11.69
N HIS A 217 -12.56 9.71 12.20
CA HIS A 217 -11.51 10.42 11.48
C HIS A 217 -11.04 9.67 10.23
N VAL A 218 -10.92 8.34 10.28
CA VAL A 218 -10.61 7.51 9.12
C VAL A 218 -11.67 7.73 8.02
N GLU A 219 -12.95 7.61 8.35
CA GLU A 219 -14.02 7.83 7.36
C GLU A 219 -14.05 9.26 6.82
N LYS A 220 -13.82 10.26 7.67
CA LYS A 220 -13.66 11.66 7.23
C LYS A 220 -12.62 11.78 6.12
N TRP A 221 -11.40 11.27 6.35
CA TRP A 221 -10.30 11.44 5.40
C TRP A 221 -10.48 10.60 4.14
N LYS A 222 -11.13 9.42 4.23
CA LYS A 222 -11.55 8.65 3.04
C LYS A 222 -12.48 9.45 2.12
N VAL A 223 -13.50 10.10 2.69
CA VAL A 223 -14.44 10.90 1.87
C VAL A 223 -13.75 12.13 1.28
N VAL A 224 -12.88 12.80 2.04
CA VAL A 224 -12.11 13.96 1.53
C VAL A 224 -11.24 13.54 0.35
N TYR A 225 -10.49 12.45 0.49
CA TYR A 225 -9.63 11.91 -0.57
C TYR A 225 -10.44 11.52 -1.81
N ARG A 226 -11.51 10.73 -1.65
CA ARG A 226 -12.36 10.28 -2.77
C ARG A 226 -12.93 11.43 -3.59
N ARG A 227 -13.29 12.54 -2.94
CA ARG A 227 -13.77 13.74 -3.64
C ARG A 227 -12.66 14.47 -4.39
N ALA A 228 -11.50 14.64 -3.76
CA ALA A 228 -10.34 15.20 -4.45
C ALA A 228 -9.99 14.34 -5.67
N TRP A 229 -10.00 13.02 -5.53
CA TRP A 229 -9.80 12.07 -6.62
C TRP A 229 -10.84 12.19 -7.74
N GLN A 230 -12.13 12.33 -7.42
CA GLN A 230 -13.18 12.55 -8.42
C GLN A 230 -12.96 13.84 -9.22
N ALA A 231 -12.61 14.94 -8.55
CA ALA A 231 -12.30 16.20 -9.20
C ALA A 231 -11.04 16.08 -10.09
N LEU A 232 -9.98 15.41 -9.60
CA LEU A 232 -8.78 15.14 -10.40
C LEU A 232 -9.09 14.32 -11.65
N ASN A 233 -9.95 13.30 -11.52
CA ASN A 233 -10.35 12.46 -12.65
C ASN A 233 -11.18 13.24 -13.67
N ALA A 234 -12.04 14.17 -13.23
CA ALA A 234 -12.82 15.03 -14.11
C ALA A 234 -11.94 16.02 -14.89
N LEU A 235 -10.85 16.49 -14.30
CA LEU A 235 -9.90 17.45 -14.91
C LEU A 235 -8.78 16.76 -15.70
N ARG A 236 -8.76 15.44 -15.77
CA ARG A 236 -7.65 14.65 -16.32
C ARG A 236 -7.35 14.97 -17.78
N GLN A 237 -8.39 15.02 -18.62
CA GLN A 237 -8.23 15.26 -20.06
C GLN A 237 -7.68 16.66 -20.36
N ASP A 238 -8.05 17.68 -19.57
CA ASP A 238 -7.49 19.03 -19.69
C ASP A 238 -5.98 19.06 -19.42
N MET A 239 -5.51 18.26 -18.46
CA MET A 239 -4.09 18.21 -18.10
C MET A 239 -3.27 17.42 -19.12
N GLU A 240 -3.83 16.33 -19.65
CA GLU A 240 -3.24 15.57 -20.75
C GLU A 240 -3.10 16.45 -22.01
N ALA A 241 -4.15 17.22 -22.36
CA ALA A 241 -4.12 18.18 -23.47
C ALA A 241 -3.14 19.34 -23.23
N ALA A 242 -2.95 19.76 -21.98
CA ALA A 242 -1.98 20.77 -21.60
C ALA A 242 -0.52 20.27 -21.57
N GLY A 243 -0.28 18.99 -21.87
CA GLY A 243 1.06 18.40 -21.88
C GLY A 243 1.72 18.35 -20.50
N MET A 244 0.95 18.46 -19.41
CA MET A 244 1.51 18.35 -18.08
C MET A 244 1.77 16.86 -17.78
N ASP A 245 3.03 16.48 -17.58
CA ASP A 245 3.36 15.15 -17.06
C ASP A 245 3.21 15.18 -15.53
N VAL A 246 2.15 14.58 -15.01
CA VAL A 246 1.69 14.98 -13.67
C VAL A 246 1.83 13.87 -12.58
N PRO A 247 2.28 14.23 -11.35
CA PRO A 247 2.13 13.51 -10.07
C PRO A 247 0.97 12.52 -9.86
N TRP A 248 -0.23 12.82 -10.37
CA TRP A 248 -1.44 12.03 -10.07
C TRP A 248 -1.36 10.58 -10.52
N ARG A 249 -0.43 10.20 -11.42
CA ARG A 249 -0.25 8.80 -11.84
C ARG A 249 -0.04 7.85 -10.66
N GLN A 250 0.43 8.38 -9.52
CA GLN A 250 0.62 7.60 -8.29
C GLN A 250 -0.60 7.60 -7.37
N LEU A 251 -1.42 8.66 -7.45
CA LEU A 251 -2.71 8.70 -6.79
C LEU A 251 -3.63 7.70 -7.49
N ARG A 252 -4.45 6.99 -6.73
CA ARG A 252 -5.35 5.94 -7.24
C ARG A 252 -6.68 6.03 -6.53
N GLN A 253 -7.72 5.47 -7.13
CA GLN A 253 -8.99 5.33 -6.44
C GLN A 253 -8.81 4.54 -5.14
N LEU A 254 -9.18 5.14 -4.01
CA LEU A 254 -9.09 4.52 -2.69
C LEU A 254 -10.26 3.56 -2.45
N LYS A 255 -9.97 2.27 -2.43
CA LYS A 255 -10.92 1.21 -2.06
C LYS A 255 -10.99 1.06 -0.54
N ASP A 256 -12.08 0.49 -0.03
CA ASP A 256 -12.18 0.22 1.41
C ASP A 256 -11.16 -0.84 1.85
N GLU A 257 -10.84 -1.79 0.97
CA GLU A 257 -9.80 -2.80 1.13
C GLU A 257 -8.40 -2.20 1.33
N ASP A 258 -8.14 -1.01 0.77
CA ASP A 258 -6.86 -0.32 0.95
C ASP A 258 -6.72 0.22 2.38
N CYS A 259 -7.81 0.42 3.13
CA CYS A 259 -7.79 1.03 4.46
C CYS A 259 -7.45 0.01 5.56
N VAL A 260 -6.30 -0.65 5.43
CA VAL A 260 -5.82 -1.67 6.37
C VAL A 260 -5.20 -1.01 7.61
N MET A 261 -5.55 -1.53 8.79
CA MET A 261 -4.89 -1.16 10.05
C MET A 261 -3.51 -1.82 10.12
N LEU A 262 -2.48 -1.03 10.41
CA LEU A 262 -1.11 -1.53 10.45
C LEU A 262 -0.91 -2.63 11.51
N SER A 263 -1.68 -2.60 12.60
CA SER A 263 -1.67 -3.70 13.59
C SER A 263 -2.19 -5.02 13.03
N ALA A 264 -3.33 -5.00 12.33
CA ALA A 264 -3.90 -6.19 11.71
C ALA A 264 -2.99 -6.74 10.61
N TRP A 265 -2.38 -5.84 9.83
CA TRP A 265 -1.40 -6.20 8.81
C TRP A 265 -0.15 -6.86 9.42
N MET A 266 0.40 -6.32 10.52
CA MET A 266 1.52 -6.94 11.22
C MET A 266 1.17 -8.31 11.81
N GLU A 267 -0.04 -8.46 12.37
CA GLU A 267 -0.50 -9.74 12.93
C GLU A 267 -0.61 -10.81 11.84
N GLU A 268 -1.13 -10.45 10.67
CA GLU A 268 -1.13 -11.32 9.49
C GLU A 268 0.29 -11.69 9.03
N HIS A 269 1.20 -10.72 8.96
CA HIS A 269 2.60 -10.97 8.60
C HIS A 269 3.32 -11.85 9.61
N ARG A 270 3.07 -11.66 10.91
CA ARG A 270 3.58 -12.52 11.98
C ARG A 270 3.05 -13.94 11.85
N PHE A 271 1.73 -14.09 11.65
CA PHE A 271 1.08 -15.38 11.47
C PHE A 271 1.76 -16.17 10.34
N TRP A 272 1.95 -15.55 9.17
CA TRP A 272 2.61 -16.21 8.05
C TRP A 272 4.08 -16.53 8.30
N ARG A 273 4.80 -15.71 9.08
CA ARG A 273 6.17 -16.05 9.51
C ARG A 273 6.20 -17.28 10.42
N GLU A 274 5.23 -17.42 11.31
CA GLU A 274 5.11 -18.58 12.20
C GLU A 274 4.71 -19.86 11.44
N GLN A 275 3.85 -19.75 10.43
CA GLN A 275 3.47 -20.88 9.56
C GLN A 275 4.59 -21.33 8.61
N GLY A 276 5.56 -20.46 8.34
CA GLY A 276 6.69 -20.72 7.46
C GLY A 276 6.40 -20.45 5.98
N ASP A 277 7.48 -20.21 5.23
CA ASP A 277 7.41 -19.70 3.85
C ASP A 277 6.67 -20.67 2.89
N HIS A 278 6.73 -21.98 3.13
CA HIS A 278 6.02 -22.97 2.33
C HIS A 278 4.50 -22.97 2.52
N ALA A 279 4.02 -22.74 3.75
CA ALA A 279 2.59 -22.66 4.02
C ALA A 279 1.99 -21.38 3.42
N GLU A 280 2.71 -20.27 3.58
CA GLU A 280 2.37 -18.98 2.94
C GLU A 280 2.35 -19.11 1.42
N ALA A 281 3.34 -19.78 0.84
CA ALA A 281 3.43 -20.02 -0.58
C ALA A 281 2.18 -20.70 -1.16
N ARG A 282 1.75 -21.79 -0.53
CA ARG A 282 0.54 -22.53 -0.92
C ARG A 282 -0.72 -21.70 -0.72
N ALA A 283 -0.81 -20.95 0.38
CA ALA A 283 -1.94 -20.06 0.62
C ALA A 283 -2.00 -18.91 -0.40
N ALA A 284 -0.85 -18.38 -0.84
CA ALA A 284 -0.76 -17.34 -1.85
C ALA A 284 -1.27 -17.82 -3.22
N GLU A 285 -1.06 -19.08 -3.59
CA GLU A 285 -1.65 -19.70 -4.79
C GLU A 285 -3.18 -19.72 -4.73
N GLN A 286 -3.75 -19.78 -3.53
CA GLN A 286 -5.19 -19.74 -3.27
C GLN A 286 -5.72 -18.32 -2.99
N GLY A 287 -4.89 -17.28 -3.15
CA GLY A 287 -5.24 -15.89 -2.86
C GLY A 287 -5.35 -15.54 -1.37
N GLN A 288 -4.92 -16.44 -0.47
CA GLN A 288 -4.99 -16.28 0.98
C GLN A 288 -3.62 -15.95 1.61
N GLY A 289 -2.59 -15.67 0.81
CA GLY A 289 -1.25 -15.33 1.30
C GLY A 289 -1.18 -13.95 1.98
N ARG A 290 0.03 -13.54 2.35
CA ARG A 290 0.28 -12.21 2.94
C ARG A 290 -0.30 -11.10 2.07
N LYS A 291 -1.03 -10.17 2.69
CA LYS A 291 -1.51 -8.97 2.01
C LYS A 291 -0.38 -7.98 1.82
N GLU A 292 -0.31 -7.43 0.62
CA GLU A 292 0.58 -6.33 0.30
C GLU A 292 0.13 -5.06 1.01
N LEU A 293 1.10 -4.22 1.37
CA LEU A 293 0.81 -2.92 1.94
C LEU A 293 0.12 -2.03 0.87
N PRO A 294 -1.00 -1.37 1.21
CA PRO A 294 -1.72 -0.50 0.28
C PRO A 294 -0.83 0.59 -0.31
N TRP A 295 -1.11 0.96 -1.57
CA TRP A 295 -0.25 1.85 -2.37
C TRP A 295 0.07 3.19 -1.69
N PHE A 296 -0.87 3.77 -0.93
CA PHE A 296 -0.68 5.08 -0.30
C PHE A 296 0.32 5.06 0.87
N TRP A 297 0.60 3.90 1.45
CA TRP A 297 1.67 3.76 2.45
C TRP A 297 3.07 3.84 1.83
N LYS A 298 3.17 3.60 0.51
CA LYS A 298 4.40 3.67 -0.28
C LYS A 298 4.72 5.09 -0.77
N ILE A 299 3.85 6.05 -0.47
CA ILE A 299 4.03 7.46 -0.79
C ILE A 299 4.78 8.14 0.34
N GLN A 300 5.84 8.88 0.01
CA GLN A 300 6.47 9.81 0.94
C GLN A 300 5.66 11.10 0.99
N PHE A 301 5.42 11.59 2.20
CA PHE A 301 4.82 12.90 2.42
C PHE A 301 5.93 13.82 2.90
N GLU A 302 5.96 15.05 2.39
CA GLU A 302 6.78 16.11 2.94
C GLU A 302 6.31 16.39 4.38
N GLU A 303 7.25 16.55 5.32
CA GLU A 303 6.91 16.93 6.69
C GLU A 303 6.25 18.30 6.66
N SER A 304 4.92 18.30 6.76
CA SER A 304 4.16 19.53 6.88
C SER A 304 4.49 20.15 8.23
N GLN A 305 5.19 21.29 8.23
CA GLN A 305 5.45 22.15 9.39
C GLN A 305 4.16 22.79 9.96
N GLU A 306 3.00 22.13 9.85
CA GLU A 306 1.79 22.61 10.52
C GLU A 306 1.90 22.29 12.01
N VAL A 307 2.02 23.35 12.82
CA VAL A 307 1.94 23.33 14.28
C VAL A 307 0.54 22.85 14.69
N ALA A 308 0.36 21.55 14.81
CA ALA A 308 -0.86 20.95 15.34
C ALA A 308 -0.66 20.69 16.84
N ASP A 309 -1.26 21.51 17.72
CA ASP A 309 -1.20 21.48 19.21
C ASP A 309 -1.25 20.09 19.91
N ASP A 310 -1.55 18.99 19.20
CA ASP A 310 -1.46 17.60 19.65
C ASP A 310 -0.11 16.91 19.30
N LEU A 311 0.97 17.71 19.16
CA LEU A 311 2.24 17.39 18.48
C LEU A 311 2.93 16.07 18.89
N GLY A 312 2.79 15.61 20.14
CA GLY A 312 3.54 14.43 20.60
C GLY A 312 2.98 13.08 20.14
N ILE A 313 1.66 12.91 20.14
CA ILE A 313 1.04 11.59 19.91
C ILE A 313 1.02 11.25 18.42
N ASN A 314 0.66 12.22 17.57
CA ASN A 314 0.54 11.98 16.14
C ASN A 314 1.91 11.76 15.49
N ASP A 315 2.92 12.52 15.92
CA ASP A 315 4.30 12.33 15.49
C ASP A 315 4.85 10.97 15.94
N ALA A 316 4.67 10.61 17.22
CA ALA A 316 5.07 9.30 17.74
C ALA A 316 4.38 8.14 16.99
N VAL A 317 3.09 8.29 16.65
CA VAL A 317 2.34 7.31 15.86
C VAL A 317 2.87 7.22 14.43
N THR A 318 3.22 8.34 13.81
CA THR A 318 3.76 8.39 12.45
C THR A 318 5.14 7.75 12.38
N THR A 319 6.02 8.10 13.32
CA THR A 319 7.34 7.49 13.51
C THR A 319 7.23 5.99 13.74
N TRP A 320 6.36 5.57 14.66
CA TRP A 320 6.07 4.15 14.91
C TRP A 320 5.61 3.42 13.63
N ALA A 321 4.72 4.03 12.84
CA ALA A 321 4.25 3.44 11.59
C ALA A 321 5.36 3.30 10.53
N ILE A 322 6.29 4.28 10.46
CA ILE A 322 7.47 4.20 9.59
C ILE A 322 8.37 3.05 10.04
N ASP A 323 8.65 2.94 11.33
CA ASP A 323 9.54 1.90 11.86
C ASP A 323 8.99 0.50 11.67
N VAL A 324 7.67 0.31 11.76
CA VAL A 324 7.03 -0.97 11.43
C VAL A 324 7.28 -1.37 9.98
N ILE A 325 7.12 -0.44 9.04
CA ILE A 325 7.37 -0.72 7.62
C ILE A 325 8.85 -1.06 7.39
N ARG A 326 9.77 -0.37 8.09
CA ARG A 326 11.21 -0.66 8.05
C ARG A 326 11.54 -2.05 8.61
N ILE A 327 10.94 -2.45 9.72
CA ILE A 327 11.13 -3.77 10.31
C ILE A 327 10.66 -4.86 9.36
N GLU A 328 9.49 -4.71 8.74
CA GLU A 328 9.01 -5.71 7.80
C GLU A 328 9.83 -5.74 6.49
N TRP A 329 10.39 -4.60 6.06
CA TRP A 329 11.39 -4.59 5.01
C TRP A 329 12.64 -5.39 5.38
N LEU A 330 13.16 -5.22 6.61
CA LEU A 330 14.32 -5.99 7.09
C LEU A 330 14.02 -7.49 7.10
N HIS A 331 12.84 -7.91 7.57
CA HIS A 331 12.45 -9.32 7.51
C HIS A 331 12.36 -9.83 6.07
N ALA A 332 11.76 -9.08 5.16
CA ALA A 332 11.66 -9.45 3.76
C ALA A 332 13.05 -9.57 3.12
N LYS A 333 13.97 -8.65 3.44
CA LYS A 333 15.35 -8.67 2.97
C LYS A 333 16.11 -9.89 3.51
N VAL A 334 16.02 -10.18 4.80
CA VAL A 334 16.69 -11.35 5.41
C VAL A 334 16.13 -12.66 4.84
N SER A 335 14.81 -12.75 4.65
CA SER A 335 14.18 -13.89 3.97
C SER A 335 14.72 -14.04 2.55
N ALA A 336 14.95 -12.91 1.84
CA ALA A 336 15.57 -12.92 0.53
C ALA A 336 17.01 -13.44 0.52
N GLU A 337 17.86 -12.90 1.38
CA GLU A 337 19.26 -13.32 1.48
C GLU A 337 19.38 -14.80 1.90
N ARG A 338 18.55 -15.25 2.84
CA ARG A 338 18.49 -16.64 3.27
C ARG A 338 18.05 -17.57 2.14
N PHE A 339 17.04 -17.19 1.38
CA PHE A 339 16.59 -18.00 0.26
C PHE A 339 17.67 -18.12 -0.82
N ASP A 340 18.37 -17.03 -1.13
CA ASP A 340 19.52 -17.04 -2.04
C ASP A 340 20.62 -17.99 -1.54
N GLU A 341 20.90 -17.99 -0.24
CA GLU A 341 21.82 -18.95 0.38
C GLU A 341 21.32 -20.39 0.24
N GLU A 342 20.06 -20.67 0.59
CA GLU A 342 19.45 -22.00 0.47
C GLU A 342 19.48 -22.52 -0.98
N VAL A 343 19.28 -21.64 -1.98
CA VAL A 343 19.42 -21.99 -3.40
C VAL A 343 20.86 -22.38 -3.74
N ARG A 344 21.86 -21.62 -3.27
CA ARG A 344 23.28 -21.94 -3.48
C ARG A 344 23.65 -23.26 -2.80
N LEU A 345 23.22 -23.47 -1.57
CA LEU A 345 23.44 -24.71 -0.81
C LEU A 345 22.80 -25.90 -1.51
N LEU A 346 21.54 -25.80 -1.94
CA LEU A 346 20.85 -26.90 -2.62
C LEU A 346 21.52 -27.26 -3.95
N ARG A 347 22.02 -26.27 -4.70
CA ARG A 347 22.82 -26.54 -5.92
C ARG A 347 24.09 -27.33 -5.58
N ALA A 348 24.82 -26.94 -4.55
CA ALA A 348 26.02 -27.64 -4.11
C ALA A 348 25.72 -29.04 -3.54
N GLU A 349 24.67 -29.19 -2.74
CA GLU A 349 24.25 -30.47 -2.15
C GLU A 349 23.77 -31.43 -3.23
N SER A 350 22.95 -30.98 -4.17
CA SER A 350 22.47 -31.82 -5.28
C SER A 350 23.61 -32.36 -6.14
N GLU A 351 24.68 -31.57 -6.34
CA GLU A 351 25.90 -32.04 -7.00
C GLU A 351 26.63 -33.09 -6.16
N ARG A 352 26.81 -32.84 -4.86
CA ARG A 352 27.51 -33.75 -3.93
C ARG A 352 26.79 -35.10 -3.81
N VAL A 353 25.46 -35.13 -3.77
CA VAL A 353 24.67 -36.36 -3.68
C VAL A 353 25.01 -37.33 -4.83
N GLY A 354 25.11 -36.82 -6.07
CA GLY A 354 25.56 -37.63 -7.21
C GLY A 354 26.96 -38.20 -7.01
N LYS A 355 27.92 -37.35 -6.61
CA LYS A 355 29.31 -37.78 -6.33
C LYS A 355 29.39 -38.82 -5.21
N THR A 356 28.61 -38.66 -4.13
CA THR A 356 28.56 -39.61 -3.02
C THR A 356 28.01 -40.97 -3.46
N PHE A 357 26.98 -41.00 -4.31
CA PHE A 357 26.50 -42.28 -4.86
C PHE A 357 27.50 -42.94 -5.79
N ARG A 358 28.25 -42.18 -6.61
CA ARG A 358 29.38 -42.71 -7.39
C ARG A 358 30.48 -43.29 -6.52
N TYR A 359 30.79 -42.62 -5.41
CA TYR A 359 31.74 -43.13 -4.43
C TYR A 359 31.29 -44.47 -3.83
N PHE A 360 30.02 -44.59 -3.43
CA PHE A 360 29.49 -45.87 -2.94
C PHE A 360 29.42 -46.94 -4.03
N GLU A 361 29.08 -46.58 -5.28
CA GLU A 361 29.16 -47.48 -6.43
C GLU A 361 30.56 -48.09 -6.54
N ALA A 362 31.61 -47.26 -6.47
CA ALA A 362 33.00 -47.70 -6.53
C ALA A 362 33.39 -48.62 -5.36
N ILE A 363 32.98 -48.30 -4.12
CA ILE A 363 33.24 -49.15 -2.95
C ILE A 363 32.63 -50.55 -3.14
N TRP A 364 31.36 -50.61 -3.56
CA TRP A 364 30.68 -51.90 -3.73
C TRP A 364 31.23 -52.69 -4.91
N ARG A 365 31.68 -52.02 -5.98
CA ARG A 365 32.42 -52.66 -7.07
C ARG A 365 33.73 -53.28 -6.57
N GLU A 366 34.49 -52.55 -5.76
CA GLU A 366 35.74 -53.05 -5.18
C GLU A 366 35.50 -54.24 -4.24
N HIS A 367 34.43 -54.19 -3.43
CA HIS A 367 34.01 -55.33 -2.60
C HIS A 367 33.69 -56.55 -3.47
N GLY A 368 32.95 -56.36 -4.57
CA GLY A 368 32.69 -57.41 -5.55
C GLY A 368 33.98 -58.01 -6.10
N ASN A 369 34.92 -57.18 -6.54
CA ASN A 369 36.21 -57.61 -7.07
C ASN A 369 37.09 -58.34 -6.04
N ARG A 370 36.92 -58.09 -4.74
CA ARG A 370 37.59 -58.84 -3.67
C ARG A 370 36.97 -60.23 -3.50
N TYR A 371 35.65 -60.30 -3.41
CA TYR A 371 34.94 -61.58 -3.29
C TYR A 371 35.14 -62.49 -4.50
N ASP A 372 35.31 -61.93 -5.69
CA ASP A 372 35.58 -62.67 -6.93
C ASP A 372 37.00 -63.26 -6.96
N ARG A 373 38.00 -62.49 -6.50
CA ARG A 373 39.41 -62.92 -6.44
C ARG A 373 39.68 -64.04 -5.43
N GLU A 374 38.94 -64.08 -4.33
CA GLU A 374 39.13 -65.07 -3.26
C GLU A 374 38.49 -66.44 -3.59
N GLY A 375 37.60 -66.52 -4.59
CA GLY A 375 37.18 -67.78 -5.25
C GLY A 375 36.42 -68.82 -4.40
N ASP A 376 36.21 -68.57 -3.10
CA ASP A 376 35.59 -69.55 -2.19
C ASP A 376 34.05 -69.65 -2.39
N ARG A 377 33.52 -70.88 -2.27
CA ARG A 377 32.09 -71.17 -2.48
C ARG A 377 31.20 -70.39 -1.51
N PHE A 378 31.70 -70.10 -0.30
CA PHE A 378 31.02 -69.29 0.71
C PHE A 378 30.97 -67.78 0.37
N MET A 379 31.84 -67.29 -0.51
CA MET A 379 31.93 -65.86 -0.89
C MET A 379 31.02 -65.45 -2.05
N ARG A 380 30.41 -66.42 -2.76
CA ARG A 380 29.46 -66.15 -3.88
C ARG A 380 28.26 -65.30 -3.44
N GLY A 381 27.78 -65.47 -2.21
CA GLY A 381 26.71 -64.63 -1.65
C GLY A 381 27.15 -63.19 -1.40
N GLY A 382 28.41 -62.99 -0.97
CA GLY A 382 29.03 -61.68 -0.79
C GLY A 382 29.18 -60.94 -2.13
N TYR A 383 29.67 -61.64 -3.16
CA TYR A 383 29.76 -61.14 -4.52
C TYR A 383 28.39 -60.69 -5.08
N ALA A 384 27.38 -61.57 -5.03
CA ALA A 384 26.05 -61.25 -5.53
C ALA A 384 25.42 -60.05 -4.80
N ARG A 385 25.63 -59.93 -3.49
CA ARG A 385 25.20 -58.77 -2.70
C ARG A 385 25.93 -57.49 -3.12
N ALA A 386 27.24 -57.57 -3.35
CA ALA A 386 28.06 -56.43 -3.77
C ALA A 386 27.62 -55.91 -5.14
N CYS A 387 27.45 -56.78 -6.15
CA CYS A 387 26.93 -56.42 -7.47
C CYS A 387 25.52 -55.79 -7.39
N LYS A 388 24.64 -56.33 -6.54
CA LYS A 388 23.31 -55.75 -6.32
C LYS A 388 23.39 -54.34 -5.73
N ARG A 389 24.30 -54.11 -4.77
CA ARG A 389 24.48 -52.79 -4.15
C ARG A 389 25.11 -51.80 -5.12
N GLU A 390 26.12 -52.20 -5.88
CA GLU A 390 26.70 -51.41 -6.96
C GLU A 390 25.61 -50.94 -7.95
N ALA A 391 24.81 -51.87 -8.48
CA ALA A 391 23.75 -51.53 -9.43
C ALA A 391 22.66 -50.61 -8.84
N VAL A 392 22.45 -50.64 -7.52
CA VAL A 392 21.55 -49.69 -6.84
C VAL A 392 22.18 -48.30 -6.78
N PHE A 393 23.44 -48.18 -6.35
CA PHE A 393 24.11 -46.89 -6.26
C PHE A 393 24.37 -46.25 -7.62
N ALA A 394 24.66 -47.04 -8.65
CA ALA A 394 24.76 -46.56 -10.03
C ALA A 394 23.44 -45.92 -10.52
N ARG A 395 22.30 -46.56 -10.24
CA ARG A 395 20.97 -46.01 -10.59
C ARG A 395 20.65 -44.73 -9.79
N LEU A 396 20.97 -44.71 -8.51
CA LEU A 396 20.79 -43.52 -7.67
C LEU A 396 21.67 -42.35 -8.14
N ALA A 397 22.92 -42.62 -8.53
CA ALA A 397 23.83 -41.61 -9.07
C ALA A 397 23.29 -40.99 -10.37
N LEU A 398 22.87 -41.83 -11.33
CA LEU A 398 22.26 -41.34 -12.58
C LEU A 398 21.02 -40.49 -12.33
N HIS A 399 20.16 -40.91 -11.39
CA HIS A 399 18.97 -40.13 -11.04
C HIS A 399 19.31 -38.79 -10.38
N ALA A 400 20.27 -38.77 -9.45
CA ALA A 400 20.73 -37.55 -8.80
C ALA A 400 21.38 -36.57 -9.79
N GLU A 401 22.25 -37.06 -10.69
CA GLU A 401 22.90 -36.28 -11.74
C GLU A 401 21.89 -35.68 -12.72
N TYR A 402 20.90 -36.47 -13.14
CA TYR A 402 19.81 -35.97 -14.00
C TYR A 402 18.99 -34.87 -13.31
N THR A 403 18.65 -35.08 -12.03
CA THR A 403 17.88 -34.12 -11.24
C THR A 403 18.66 -32.82 -11.03
N HIS A 404 19.96 -32.91 -10.75
CA HIS A 404 20.86 -31.75 -10.65
C HIS A 404 20.92 -30.96 -11.96
N LYS A 405 21.07 -31.64 -13.10
CA LYS A 405 21.03 -30.99 -14.43
C LYS A 405 19.71 -30.26 -14.67
N GLN A 406 18.58 -30.87 -14.30
CA GLN A 406 17.30 -30.18 -14.38
C GLN A 406 17.34 -28.89 -13.55
N LEU A 407 17.74 -28.93 -12.28
CA LEU A 407 17.81 -27.75 -11.42
C LEU A 407 18.63 -26.59 -12.01
N LEU A 408 19.75 -26.89 -12.67
CA LEU A 408 20.60 -25.87 -13.30
C LEU A 408 19.95 -25.19 -14.51
N THR A 409 19.08 -25.89 -15.25
CA THR A 409 18.39 -25.33 -16.43
C THR A 409 17.21 -24.40 -16.09
N TRP A 410 16.82 -24.29 -14.82
CA TRP A 410 15.70 -23.44 -14.37
C TRP A 410 16.12 -22.07 -13.81
N GLY A 411 17.42 -21.85 -13.56
CA GLY A 411 17.96 -20.55 -13.15
C GLY A 411 18.47 -19.80 -14.36
#